data_AF-A0A7Z9QJS6-F1
#
_entry.id   AF-A0A7Z9QJS6-F1
#
_cell.length_a   1.000
_cell.length_b   1.000
_cell.length_c   1.000
_cell.angle_alpha   90.00
_cell.angle_beta   90.00
_cell.angle_gamma   90.00
#
_symmetry.space_group_name_H-M   'P 1'
#
loop_
_entity.id
_entity.type
_entity.pdbx_description
1 polymer ?
#
loop_
_entity_poly.entity_id
_entity_poly.type
_entity_poly.pdbx_seq_one_letter_code
_entity_poly.pdbx_strand_id
1 'polypeptide(L)'
;MRWLFLSIGLTVGMSLLLASFLLYQNNRSVPLPDRTDLTNAYNKSVAWVIENQVELLQGDNSVLWKFLYESARITKDPELTKLAQTYIKERIHPRSVKQYYFDPYAAIRIDPASLEHFPDYNLFMLYGLSCSPTLESLPLIQKQFSDDFCFWNPIASPCTTHQLIAVKFIQKRQCDTLAAANELEVALLEDITRQLTIDPRMGDVYIQRAMMLMVSGAYDNIKPVWIRKIVDHQLADGSWTNFDPLFSVGNDLFFGFSYWLLDIREPKANFHTTAQAVYLMALLIDSYDDMAHN
;
A
#
# COMPACT_ATOMS: atom_id res chain seq x y z
N MET A 1 40.32 -16.70 -21.88
CA MET A 1 39.01 -17.02 -22.52
C MET A 1 38.21 -18.06 -21.75
N ARG A 2 38.69 -19.31 -21.53
CA ARG A 2 37.93 -20.36 -20.80
C ARG A 2 37.43 -19.94 -19.40
N TRP A 3 38.29 -19.34 -18.57
CA TRP A 3 37.91 -18.87 -17.23
C TRP A 3 36.84 -17.77 -17.24
N LEU A 4 36.86 -16.88 -18.23
CA LEU A 4 35.85 -15.83 -18.37
C LEU A 4 34.46 -16.43 -18.65
N PHE A 5 34.37 -17.41 -19.56
CA PHE A 5 33.11 -18.10 -19.84
C PHE A 5 32.58 -18.89 -18.63
N LEU A 6 33.48 -19.53 -17.87
CA LEU A 6 33.11 -20.21 -16.63
C LEU A 6 32.54 -19.23 -15.60
N SER A 7 33.21 -18.09 -15.37
CA SER A 7 32.76 -17.06 -14.44
C SER A 7 31.41 -16.46 -14.85
N ILE A 8 31.23 -16.15 -16.14
CA ILE A 8 29.94 -15.66 -16.67
C ILE A 8 28.84 -16.70 -16.46
N GLY A 9 29.11 -17.97 -16.82
CA GLY A 9 28.16 -19.06 -16.65
C GLY A 9 27.76 -19.27 -15.19
N LEU A 10 28.72 -19.19 -14.26
CA LEU A 10 28.46 -19.34 -12.82
C LEU A 10 27.65 -18.16 -12.26
N THR A 11 27.98 -16.92 -12.64
CA THR A 11 27.21 -15.74 -12.20
C THR A 11 25.78 -15.80 -12.72
N VAL A 12 25.56 -16.07 -14.01
CA VAL A 12 24.22 -16.19 -14.60
C VAL A 12 23.45 -17.34 -13.96
N GLY A 13 24.08 -18.50 -13.79
CA GLY A 13 23.48 -19.66 -13.12
C GLY A 13 23.04 -19.34 -11.69
N MET A 14 23.90 -18.69 -10.91
CA MET A 14 23.59 -18.29 -9.53
C MET A 14 22.44 -17.27 -9.47
N SER A 15 22.44 -16.26 -10.36
CA SER A 15 21.37 -15.27 -10.43
C SER A 15 20.02 -15.92 -10.78
N LEU A 16 19.99 -16.87 -11.72
CA LEU A 16 18.77 -17.60 -12.08
C LEU A 16 18.27 -18.49 -10.95
N LEU A 17 19.18 -19.17 -10.24
CA LEU A 17 18.83 -19.98 -9.08
C LEU A 17 18.25 -19.11 -7.95
N LEU A 18 18.88 -17.97 -7.66
CA LEU A 18 18.39 -17.03 -6.66
C LEU A 18 17.01 -16.46 -7.05
N ALA A 19 16.84 -16.02 -8.30
CA ALA A 19 15.56 -15.53 -8.79
C ALA A 19 14.46 -16.61 -8.71
N SER A 20 14.78 -17.85 -9.09
CA SER A 20 13.86 -18.99 -9.01
C SER A 20 13.48 -19.31 -7.56
N PHE A 21 14.46 -19.27 -6.64
CA PHE A 21 14.22 -19.46 -5.22
C PHE A 21 13.31 -18.37 -4.65
N LEU A 22 13.56 -17.10 -4.95
CA LEU A 22 12.74 -15.98 -4.48
C LEU A 22 11.31 -16.06 -5.04
N LEU A 23 11.16 -16.38 -6.33
CA LEU A 23 9.85 -16.60 -6.94
C LEU A 23 9.11 -17.77 -6.28
N TYR A 24 9.80 -18.88 -6.03
CA TYR A 24 9.22 -20.02 -5.31
C TYR A 24 8.78 -19.62 -3.89
N GLN A 25 9.64 -18.97 -3.11
CA GLN A 25 9.31 -18.55 -1.75
C GLN A 25 8.13 -17.57 -1.70
N ASN A 26 8.01 -16.71 -2.71
CA ASN A 26 6.93 -15.73 -2.81
C ASN A 26 5.62 -16.31 -3.37
N ASN A 27 5.62 -17.55 -3.87
CA ASN A 27 4.44 -18.17 -4.51
C ASN A 27 4.13 -19.58 -4.01
N ARG A 28 4.86 -20.08 -3.00
CA ARG A 28 4.61 -21.40 -2.41
C ARG A 28 3.25 -21.45 -1.72
N SER A 29 2.68 -22.65 -1.66
CA SER A 29 1.45 -22.91 -0.91
C SER A 29 1.77 -22.95 0.59
N VAL A 30 1.10 -22.11 1.37
CA VAL A 30 1.13 -22.09 2.84
C VAL A 30 -0.29 -21.81 3.36
N PRO A 31 -0.64 -22.22 4.59
CA PRO A 31 -1.90 -21.83 5.17
C PRO A 31 -1.94 -20.31 5.45
N LEU A 32 -3.12 -19.72 5.28
CA LEU A 32 -3.40 -18.34 5.69
C LEU A 32 -3.06 -18.17 7.19
N PRO A 33 -2.49 -17.02 7.61
CA PRO A 33 -2.44 -16.64 9.03
C PRO A 33 -3.76 -16.91 9.71
N ASP A 34 -3.71 -17.45 10.92
CA ASP A 34 -4.96 -17.62 11.66
C ASP A 34 -5.48 -16.25 12.11
N ARG A 35 -6.75 -16.18 12.50
CA ARG A 35 -7.35 -14.91 12.94
C ARG A 35 -6.61 -14.33 14.16
N THR A 36 -6.03 -15.18 15.01
CA THR A 36 -5.28 -14.76 16.20
C THR A 36 -3.95 -14.11 15.83
N ASP A 37 -3.21 -14.67 14.88
CA ASP A 37 -1.98 -14.08 14.31
C ASP A 37 -2.27 -12.67 13.77
N LEU A 38 -3.33 -12.54 12.97
CA LEU A 38 -3.74 -11.27 12.38
C LEU A 38 -4.15 -10.24 13.43
N THR A 39 -4.96 -10.64 14.42
CA THR A 39 -5.34 -9.77 15.54
C THR A 39 -4.14 -9.36 16.38
N ASN A 40 -3.17 -10.26 16.62
CA ASN A 40 -1.95 -9.93 17.34
C ASN A 40 -1.10 -8.93 16.56
N ALA A 41 -0.93 -9.12 15.26
CA ALA A 41 -0.21 -8.18 14.40
C ALA A 41 -0.90 -6.80 14.39
N TYR A 42 -2.23 -6.77 14.23
CA TYR A 42 -3.02 -5.55 14.33
C TYR A 42 -2.80 -4.83 15.67
N ASN A 43 -2.99 -5.52 16.79
CA ASN A 43 -2.89 -4.91 18.12
C ASN A 43 -1.51 -4.31 18.39
N LYS A 44 -0.43 -5.03 18.02
CA LYS A 44 0.94 -4.50 18.13
C LYS A 44 1.13 -3.24 17.28
N SER A 45 0.59 -3.23 16.07
CA SER A 45 0.70 -2.09 15.16
C SER A 45 -0.06 -0.87 15.66
N VAL A 46 -1.24 -1.07 16.25
CA VAL A 46 -1.99 0.02 16.90
C VAL A 46 -1.23 0.54 18.11
N ALA A 47 -0.70 -0.34 18.96
CA ALA A 47 0.11 0.08 20.10
C ALA A 47 1.29 0.97 19.64
N TRP A 48 2.02 0.55 18.61
CA TRP A 48 3.08 1.36 18.02
C TRP A 48 2.58 2.74 17.54
N VAL A 49 1.46 2.78 16.82
CA VAL A 49 0.87 4.05 16.33
C VAL A 49 0.51 4.98 17.50
N ILE A 50 -0.07 4.46 18.57
CA ILE A 50 -0.45 5.25 19.76
C ILE A 50 0.78 5.74 20.52
N GLU A 51 1.79 4.89 20.70
CA GLU A 51 3.05 5.23 21.39
C GLU A 51 3.83 6.32 20.65
N ASN A 52 3.75 6.34 19.31
CA ASN A 52 4.46 7.29 18.45
C ASN A 52 3.60 8.49 18.01
N GLN A 53 2.37 8.62 18.51
CA GLN A 53 1.37 9.57 17.99
C GLN A 53 1.84 11.04 17.92
N VAL A 54 2.69 11.49 18.86
CA VAL A 54 3.19 12.87 18.91
C VAL A 54 4.01 13.21 17.67
N GLU A 55 4.88 12.30 17.24
CA GLU A 55 5.66 12.45 16.01
C GLU A 55 4.77 12.32 14.79
N LEU A 56 3.90 11.30 14.77
CA LEU A 56 3.03 11.00 13.62
C LEU A 56 2.10 12.17 13.28
N LEU A 57 1.55 12.86 14.28
CA LEU A 57 0.67 14.02 14.11
C LEU A 57 1.35 15.22 13.41
N GLN A 58 2.68 15.24 13.36
CA GLN A 58 3.43 16.27 12.60
C GLN A 58 3.42 16.02 11.09
N GLY A 59 3.10 14.79 10.65
CA GLY A 59 3.02 14.42 9.24
C GLY A 59 1.84 15.08 8.50
N ASP A 60 1.98 15.23 7.18
CA ASP A 60 0.98 15.91 6.32
C ASP A 60 0.34 14.99 5.26
N ASN A 61 0.56 13.68 5.36
CA ASN A 61 0.03 12.72 4.39
C ASN A 61 -1.39 12.26 4.79
N SER A 62 -2.41 12.98 4.31
CA SER A 62 -3.83 12.70 4.63
C SER A 62 -4.32 11.33 4.14
N VAL A 63 -3.68 10.73 3.12
CA VAL A 63 -4.03 9.38 2.64
C VAL A 63 -3.70 8.33 3.70
N LEU A 64 -2.53 8.42 4.34
CA LEU A 64 -2.18 7.50 5.43
C LEU A 64 -3.11 7.63 6.63
N TRP A 65 -3.47 8.85 6.98
CA TRP A 65 -4.42 9.12 8.04
C TRP A 65 -5.83 8.62 7.71
N LYS A 66 -6.20 8.59 6.42
CA LYS A 66 -7.42 7.93 5.95
C LYS A 66 -7.38 6.43 6.21
N PHE A 67 -6.25 5.76 6.03
CA PHE A 67 -6.10 4.34 6.35
C PHE A 67 -6.29 4.07 7.84
N LEU A 68 -5.69 4.86 8.73
CA LEU A 68 -5.93 4.74 10.17
C LEU A 68 -7.39 5.02 10.55
N TYR A 69 -8.02 6.03 9.95
CA TYR A 69 -9.43 6.36 10.16
C TYR A 69 -10.37 5.20 9.74
N GLU A 70 -10.15 4.60 8.57
CA GLU A 70 -10.95 3.46 8.11
C GLU A 70 -10.68 2.22 8.96
N SER A 71 -9.43 1.99 9.39
CA SER A 71 -9.09 0.91 10.32
C SER A 71 -9.88 1.04 11.63
N ALA A 72 -9.89 2.24 12.23
CA ALA A 72 -10.65 2.52 13.44
C ALA A 72 -12.15 2.29 13.26
N ARG A 73 -12.70 2.63 12.09
CA ARG A 73 -14.11 2.40 11.77
C ARG A 73 -14.45 0.91 11.67
N ILE A 74 -13.59 0.11 11.02
CA ILE A 74 -13.78 -1.34 10.84
C ILE A 74 -13.70 -2.06 12.19
N THR A 75 -12.64 -1.82 12.95
CA THR A 75 -12.37 -2.55 14.21
C THR A 75 -13.08 -1.96 15.42
N LYS A 76 -13.64 -0.75 15.29
CA LYS A 76 -14.23 0.04 16.38
C LYS A 76 -13.23 0.33 17.51
N ASP A 77 -11.95 0.46 17.18
CA ASP A 77 -10.90 0.79 18.14
C ASP A 77 -11.04 2.24 18.65
N PRO A 78 -11.28 2.45 19.96
CA PRO A 78 -11.53 3.78 20.50
C PRO A 78 -10.28 4.67 20.52
N GLU A 79 -9.09 4.12 20.72
CA GLU A 79 -7.84 4.88 20.77
C GLU A 79 -7.47 5.35 19.36
N LEU A 80 -7.58 4.48 18.36
CA LEU A 80 -7.33 4.84 16.98
C LEU A 80 -8.38 5.85 16.46
N THR A 81 -9.64 5.70 16.87
CA THR A 81 -10.70 6.67 16.59
C THR A 81 -10.35 8.05 17.14
N LYS A 82 -9.96 8.12 18.42
CA LYS A 82 -9.56 9.37 19.08
C LYS A 82 -8.34 10.01 18.41
N LEU A 83 -7.35 9.20 18.05
CA LEU A 83 -6.15 9.68 17.37
C LEU A 83 -6.47 10.24 15.98
N ALA A 84 -7.25 9.53 15.17
CA ALA A 84 -7.67 10.01 13.85
C ALA A 84 -8.49 11.30 13.93
N GLN A 85 -9.39 11.42 14.91
CA GLN A 85 -10.15 12.65 15.15
C GLN A 85 -9.26 13.83 15.56
N THR A 86 -8.23 13.57 16.39
CA THR A 86 -7.22 14.57 16.76
C THR A 86 -6.50 15.09 15.51
N TYR A 87 -6.02 14.20 14.64
CA TYR A 87 -5.39 14.59 13.38
C TYR A 87 -6.31 15.46 12.51
N ILE A 88 -7.57 15.04 12.30
CA ILE A 88 -8.53 15.79 11.49
C ILE A 88 -8.72 17.20 12.06
N LYS A 89 -8.90 17.32 13.38
CA LYS A 89 -9.11 18.60 14.06
C LYS A 89 -7.89 19.53 13.97
N GLU A 90 -6.69 19.01 14.17
CA GLU A 90 -5.47 19.82 14.27
C GLU A 90 -4.82 20.13 12.93
N ARG A 91 -4.98 19.25 11.93
CA ARG A 91 -4.21 19.29 10.68
C ARG A 91 -5.05 19.58 9.45
N ILE A 92 -6.37 19.32 9.49
CA ILE A 92 -7.23 19.49 8.31
C ILE A 92 -8.05 20.77 8.42
N HIS A 93 -7.58 21.82 7.75
CA HIS A 93 -8.31 23.08 7.68
C HIS A 93 -9.69 22.88 7.04
N PRO A 94 -10.78 23.49 7.57
CA PRO A 94 -12.15 23.31 7.06
C PRO A 94 -12.36 23.67 5.58
N ARG A 95 -11.48 24.49 5.00
CA ARG A 95 -11.51 24.88 3.58
C ARG A 95 -10.47 24.19 2.70
N SER A 96 -9.72 23.24 3.26
CA SER A 96 -8.70 22.50 2.51
C SER A 96 -9.34 21.42 1.65
N VAL A 97 -8.81 21.19 0.45
CA VAL A 97 -9.19 20.04 -0.39
C VAL A 97 -8.94 18.70 0.31
N LYS A 98 -8.07 18.67 1.32
CA LYS A 98 -7.84 17.47 2.16
C LYS A 98 -9.06 17.04 2.96
N GLN A 99 -10.07 17.91 3.14
CA GLN A 99 -11.33 17.54 3.78
C GLN A 99 -12.02 16.37 3.08
N TYR A 100 -11.90 16.26 1.75
CA TYR A 100 -12.49 15.18 0.98
C TYR A 100 -12.04 13.77 1.40
N TYR A 101 -10.88 13.62 2.05
CA TYR A 101 -10.44 12.33 2.59
C TYR A 101 -11.32 11.86 3.76
N PHE A 102 -11.87 12.79 4.55
CA PHE A 102 -12.55 12.47 5.82
C PHE A 102 -14.04 12.78 5.78
N ASP A 103 -14.45 13.75 4.97
CA ASP A 103 -15.85 14.12 4.76
C ASP A 103 -16.23 13.95 3.28
N PRO A 104 -16.99 12.90 2.92
CA PRO A 104 -17.47 12.73 1.55
C PRO A 104 -18.44 13.84 1.13
N TYR A 105 -19.02 14.61 2.06
CA TYR A 105 -19.94 15.69 1.73
C TYR A 105 -19.29 17.07 1.72
N ALA A 106 -17.96 17.13 1.84
CA ALA A 106 -17.22 18.37 1.78
C ALA A 106 -17.55 19.14 0.49
N ALA A 107 -17.91 20.42 0.60
CA ALA A 107 -18.24 21.29 -0.53
C ALA A 107 -17.12 22.31 -0.76
N ILE A 108 -15.91 21.83 -1.03
CA ILE A 108 -14.74 22.68 -1.21
C ILE A 108 -14.58 23.02 -2.69
N ARG A 109 -14.56 24.31 -3.01
CA ARG A 109 -14.22 24.78 -4.36
C ARG A 109 -12.78 24.38 -4.68
N ILE A 110 -12.61 23.62 -5.75
CA ILE A 110 -11.30 23.23 -6.25
C ILE A 110 -10.83 24.25 -7.28
N ASP A 111 -9.64 24.82 -7.04
CA ASP A 111 -8.93 25.67 -7.98
C ASP A 111 -7.69 24.91 -8.49
N PRO A 112 -7.65 24.48 -9.76
CA PRO A 112 -6.52 23.73 -10.32
C PRO A 112 -5.17 24.42 -10.14
N ALA A 113 -5.12 25.76 -10.19
CA ALA A 113 -3.89 26.52 -9.99
C ALA A 113 -3.31 26.28 -8.58
N SER A 114 -4.18 26.15 -7.57
CA SER A 114 -3.73 25.84 -6.20
C SER A 114 -3.18 24.43 -6.04
N LEU A 115 -3.34 23.56 -7.04
CA LEU A 115 -2.95 22.15 -7.00
C LEU A 115 -1.75 21.83 -7.90
N GLU A 116 -1.14 22.82 -8.57
CA GLU A 116 -0.01 22.60 -9.49
C GLU A 116 1.20 21.92 -8.85
N HIS A 117 1.34 22.02 -7.52
CA HIS A 117 2.42 21.39 -6.76
C HIS A 117 2.12 19.96 -6.31
N PHE A 118 0.91 19.46 -6.56
CA PHE A 118 0.53 18.10 -6.19
C PHE A 118 1.12 17.11 -7.21
N PRO A 119 1.65 15.97 -6.75
CA PRO A 119 1.94 14.85 -7.63
C PRO A 119 0.71 14.41 -8.43
N ASP A 120 0.92 13.97 -9.67
CA ASP A 120 -0.14 13.56 -10.61
C ASP A 120 -1.16 12.58 -10.00
N TYR A 121 -0.68 11.59 -9.24
CA TYR A 121 -1.55 10.59 -8.61
C TYR A 121 -2.45 11.20 -7.52
N ASN A 122 -1.98 12.24 -6.81
CA ASN A 122 -2.81 12.92 -5.82
C ASN A 122 -3.94 13.70 -6.48
N LEU A 123 -3.74 14.24 -7.68
CA LEU A 123 -4.79 14.89 -8.45
C LEU A 123 -5.89 13.91 -8.82
N PHE A 124 -5.52 12.68 -9.21
CA PHE A 124 -6.50 11.64 -9.53
C PHE A 124 -7.25 11.11 -8.32
N MET A 125 -6.56 10.93 -7.18
CA MET A 125 -7.24 10.65 -5.91
C MET A 125 -8.21 11.77 -5.51
N LEU A 126 -7.80 13.04 -5.65
CA LEU A 126 -8.67 14.17 -5.34
C LEU A 126 -9.88 14.25 -6.28
N TYR A 127 -9.69 13.94 -7.57
CA TYR A 127 -10.81 13.78 -8.49
C TYR A 127 -11.76 12.68 -7.99
N GLY A 128 -11.25 11.49 -7.69
CA GLY A 128 -12.07 10.38 -7.22
C GLY A 128 -12.83 10.66 -5.92
N LEU A 129 -12.27 11.48 -5.02
CA LEU A 129 -12.95 11.87 -3.79
C LEU A 129 -14.00 12.97 -4.00
N SER A 130 -13.77 13.89 -4.94
CA SER A 130 -14.61 15.09 -5.12
C SER A 130 -15.63 14.99 -6.24
N CYS A 131 -15.42 14.10 -7.21
CA CYS A 131 -16.12 14.07 -8.50
C CYS A 131 -16.16 15.45 -9.20
N SER A 132 -15.10 16.26 -9.04
CA SER A 132 -15.08 17.63 -9.54
C SER A 132 -14.99 17.67 -11.07
N PRO A 133 -15.95 18.30 -11.77
CA PRO A 133 -15.88 18.47 -13.23
C PRO A 133 -14.67 19.28 -13.68
N THR A 134 -14.21 20.21 -12.83
CA THR A 134 -12.99 20.99 -13.09
C THR A 134 -11.77 20.08 -13.17
N LEU A 135 -11.61 19.14 -12.23
CA LEU A 135 -10.51 18.17 -12.28
C LEU A 135 -10.69 17.18 -13.42
N GLU A 136 -11.91 16.70 -13.64
CA GLU A 136 -12.20 15.78 -14.75
C GLU A 136 -11.74 16.32 -16.10
N SER A 137 -11.96 17.62 -16.35
CA SER A 137 -11.56 18.27 -17.60
C SER A 137 -10.05 18.37 -17.82
N LEU A 138 -9.23 18.08 -16.82
CA LEU A 138 -7.78 18.12 -16.95
C LEU A 138 -7.28 16.95 -17.82
N PRO A 139 -6.47 17.19 -18.86
CA PRO A 139 -5.94 16.12 -19.70
C PRO A 139 -5.15 15.05 -18.93
N LEU A 140 -4.51 15.43 -17.82
CA LEU A 140 -3.80 14.50 -16.95
C LEU A 140 -4.74 13.49 -16.26
N ILE A 141 -5.92 13.93 -15.80
CA ILE A 141 -6.91 13.06 -15.17
C ILE A 141 -7.46 12.06 -16.20
N GLN A 142 -7.74 12.54 -17.41
CA GLN A 142 -8.17 11.67 -18.51
C GLN A 142 -7.12 10.62 -18.87
N LYS A 143 -5.84 10.97 -18.88
CA LYS A 143 -4.74 9.99 -19.11
C LYS A 143 -4.66 8.92 -18.02
N GLN A 144 -5.01 9.25 -16.78
CA GLN A 144 -5.03 8.29 -15.67
C GLN A 144 -6.22 7.31 -15.72
N PHE A 145 -7.09 7.40 -16.73
CA PHE A 145 -8.05 6.35 -17.04
C PHE A 145 -7.49 5.25 -17.96
N SER A 146 -6.22 5.36 -18.36
CA SER A 146 -5.55 4.37 -19.21
C SER A 146 -4.77 3.33 -18.37
N ASP A 147 -4.83 2.06 -18.77
CA ASP A 147 -4.08 0.97 -18.15
C ASP A 147 -2.57 1.03 -18.46
N ASP A 148 -2.17 1.75 -19.51
CA ASP A 148 -0.77 1.98 -19.88
C ASP A 148 -0.12 3.18 -19.16
N PHE A 149 -0.87 3.95 -18.36
CA PHE A 149 -0.35 5.15 -17.68
C PHE A 149 0.88 4.83 -16.80
N CYS A 150 0.91 3.65 -16.19
CA CYS A 150 1.96 3.21 -15.26
C CYS A 150 3.06 2.34 -15.87
N PHE A 151 3.15 2.19 -17.20
CA PHE A 151 4.02 1.21 -17.86
C PHE A 151 5.54 1.41 -17.68
N TRP A 152 5.98 2.62 -17.31
CA TRP A 152 7.38 3.04 -17.25
C TRP A 152 8.26 2.35 -16.20
N ASN A 153 7.70 1.66 -15.19
CA ASN A 153 8.50 0.85 -14.26
C ASN A 153 7.71 -0.34 -13.67
N PRO A 154 7.86 -1.55 -14.23
CA PRO A 154 7.09 -2.73 -13.79
C PRO A 154 7.54 -3.30 -12.43
N ILE A 155 8.64 -2.79 -11.85
CA ILE A 155 9.28 -3.36 -10.66
C ILE A 155 9.35 -2.28 -9.57
N ALA A 156 8.75 -2.51 -8.39
CA ALA A 156 8.65 -1.56 -7.27
C ALA A 156 7.88 -0.24 -7.49
N SER A 157 7.23 0.00 -8.64
CA SER A 157 6.43 1.23 -8.81
C SER A 157 5.12 1.17 -8.00
N PRO A 158 4.78 2.19 -7.21
CA PRO A 158 3.48 2.31 -6.55
C PRO A 158 2.39 2.86 -7.49
N CYS A 159 2.71 3.19 -8.75
CA CYS A 159 1.82 3.89 -9.67
C CYS A 159 0.47 3.17 -9.86
N THR A 160 0.48 1.89 -10.24
CA THR A 160 -0.74 1.08 -10.45
C THR A 160 -1.62 1.08 -9.18
N THR A 161 -0.99 0.93 -8.02
CA THR A 161 -1.69 0.92 -6.73
C THR A 161 -2.30 2.28 -6.40
N HIS A 162 -1.59 3.38 -6.67
CA HIS A 162 -2.12 4.74 -6.49
C HIS A 162 -3.29 5.03 -7.44
N GLN A 163 -3.20 4.58 -8.68
CA GLN A 163 -4.28 4.67 -9.66
C GLN A 163 -5.51 3.89 -9.18
N LEU A 164 -5.31 2.68 -8.63
CA LEU A 164 -6.39 1.88 -8.08
C LEU A 164 -7.03 2.53 -6.85
N ILE A 165 -6.26 3.17 -5.96
CA ILE A 165 -6.83 3.94 -4.83
C ILE A 165 -7.81 5.02 -5.34
N ALA A 166 -7.43 5.76 -6.38
CA ALA A 166 -8.29 6.78 -6.98
C ALA A 166 -9.56 6.16 -7.60
N VAL A 167 -9.43 5.03 -8.31
CA VAL A 167 -10.55 4.25 -8.84
C VAL A 167 -11.52 3.83 -7.73
N LYS A 168 -11.03 3.33 -6.60
CA LYS A 168 -11.90 2.98 -5.45
C LYS A 168 -12.61 4.21 -4.87
N PHE A 169 -11.99 5.39 -4.89
CA PHE A 169 -12.68 6.62 -4.51
C PHE A 169 -13.78 7.00 -5.50
N ILE A 170 -13.51 6.94 -6.82
CA ILE A 170 -14.52 7.17 -7.87
C ILE A 170 -15.73 6.26 -7.67
N GLN A 171 -15.50 4.98 -7.43
CA GLN A 171 -16.56 3.99 -7.20
C GLN A 171 -17.36 4.29 -5.94
N LYS A 172 -16.69 4.57 -4.83
CA LYS A 172 -17.35 4.91 -3.56
C LYS A 172 -18.18 6.19 -3.68
N ARG A 173 -17.77 7.12 -4.53
CA ARG A 173 -18.44 8.41 -4.75
C ARG A 173 -19.44 8.39 -5.90
N GLN A 174 -19.47 7.33 -6.69
CA GLN A 174 -20.31 7.18 -7.88
C GLN A 174 -20.16 8.36 -8.85
N CYS A 175 -18.92 8.78 -9.14
CA CYS A 175 -18.69 9.86 -10.10
C CYS A 175 -19.17 9.46 -11.51
N ASP A 176 -19.35 10.45 -12.39
CA ASP A 176 -19.84 10.24 -13.77
C ASP A 176 -18.93 9.30 -14.61
N THR A 177 -17.66 9.19 -14.24
CA THR A 177 -16.66 8.29 -14.85
C THR A 177 -16.67 6.86 -14.29
N LEU A 178 -17.70 6.47 -13.54
CA LEU A 178 -17.80 5.15 -12.89
C LEU A 178 -17.58 3.98 -13.84
N ALA A 179 -18.12 4.04 -15.06
CA ALA A 179 -17.95 2.97 -16.05
C ALA A 179 -16.47 2.77 -16.43
N ALA A 180 -15.77 3.86 -16.77
CA ALA A 180 -14.35 3.82 -17.09
C ALA A 180 -13.50 3.37 -15.89
N ALA A 181 -13.88 3.79 -14.67
CA ALA A 181 -13.20 3.36 -13.45
C ALA A 181 -13.33 1.84 -13.21
N ASN A 182 -14.51 1.26 -13.47
CA ASN A 182 -14.72 -0.19 -13.34
C ASN A 182 -13.92 -1.00 -14.37
N GLU A 183 -13.85 -0.52 -15.62
CA GLU A 183 -13.02 -1.16 -16.65
C GLU A 183 -11.53 -1.12 -16.27
N LEU A 184 -11.06 0.04 -15.80
CA LEU A 184 -9.69 0.22 -15.35
C LEU A 184 -9.35 -0.65 -14.14
N GLU A 185 -10.27 -0.81 -13.17
CA GLU A 185 -10.05 -1.66 -11.99
C GLU A 185 -9.60 -3.07 -12.37
N VAL A 186 -10.23 -3.68 -13.37
CA VAL A 186 -9.90 -5.04 -13.82
C VAL A 186 -8.44 -5.13 -14.27
N ALA A 187 -8.00 -4.20 -15.11
CA ALA A 187 -6.62 -4.17 -15.62
C ALA A 187 -5.60 -3.90 -14.49
N LEU A 188 -5.92 -2.98 -13.57
CA LEU A 188 -5.04 -2.67 -12.44
C LEU A 188 -4.91 -3.83 -11.46
N LEU A 189 -5.99 -4.57 -11.19
CA LEU A 189 -5.95 -5.75 -10.33
C LEU A 189 -5.10 -6.86 -10.94
N GLU A 190 -5.23 -7.12 -12.24
CA GLU A 190 -4.37 -8.08 -12.95
C GLU A 190 -2.90 -7.68 -12.85
N ASP A 191 -2.59 -6.40 -13.10
CA ASP A 191 -1.23 -5.88 -12.99
C ASP A 191 -0.68 -5.99 -11.56
N ILE A 192 -1.46 -5.65 -10.53
CA ILE A 192 -1.07 -5.79 -9.13
C ILE A 192 -0.80 -7.26 -8.77
N THR A 193 -1.67 -8.19 -9.16
CA THR A 193 -1.48 -9.63 -8.92
C THR A 193 -0.22 -10.15 -9.61
N ARG A 194 0.04 -9.73 -10.85
CA ARG A 194 1.27 -10.03 -11.58
C ARG A 194 2.49 -9.47 -10.87
N GLN A 195 2.45 -8.21 -10.44
CA GLN A 195 3.53 -7.55 -9.71
C GLN A 195 3.83 -8.26 -8.38
N LEU A 196 2.81 -8.59 -7.58
CA LEU A 196 2.97 -9.37 -6.34
C LEU A 196 3.52 -10.77 -6.60
N THR A 197 3.21 -11.38 -7.74
CA THR A 197 3.74 -12.70 -8.11
C THR A 197 5.24 -12.65 -8.40
N ILE A 198 5.71 -11.62 -9.13
CA ILE A 198 7.09 -11.54 -9.63
C ILE A 198 8.05 -10.73 -8.76
N ASP A 199 7.54 -9.80 -7.94
CA ASP A 199 8.31 -8.91 -7.09
C ASP A 199 8.28 -9.42 -5.64
N PRO A 200 9.29 -10.21 -5.22
CA PRO A 200 9.28 -10.84 -3.91
C PRO A 200 9.61 -9.87 -2.79
N ARG A 201 9.97 -8.61 -3.07
CA ARG A 201 10.55 -7.70 -2.07
C ARG A 201 9.47 -7.20 -1.10
N MET A 202 9.68 -7.43 0.19
CA MET A 202 8.82 -6.89 1.24
C MET A 202 9.08 -5.39 1.44
N GLY A 203 8.03 -4.60 1.46
CA GLY A 203 8.10 -3.19 1.83
C GLY A 203 6.77 -2.52 1.62
N ASP A 204 6.81 -1.19 1.57
CA ASP A 204 5.66 -0.31 1.36
C ASP A 204 4.77 -0.78 0.19
N VAL A 205 5.31 -0.85 -1.01
CA VAL A 205 4.54 -1.19 -2.22
C VAL A 205 3.95 -2.61 -2.17
N TYR A 206 4.64 -3.56 -1.53
CA TYR A 206 4.14 -4.93 -1.38
C TYR A 206 2.88 -4.97 -0.50
N ILE A 207 2.93 -4.28 0.63
CA ILE A 207 1.80 -4.16 1.56
C ILE A 207 0.66 -3.39 0.91
N GLN A 208 0.96 -2.28 0.23
CA GLN A 208 -0.04 -1.48 -0.47
C GLN A 208 -0.80 -2.28 -1.53
N ARG A 209 -0.10 -3.12 -2.31
CA ARG A 209 -0.69 -3.99 -3.32
C ARG A 209 -1.65 -5.02 -2.70
N ALA A 210 -1.20 -5.72 -1.65
CA ALA A 210 -2.05 -6.69 -0.95
C ALA A 210 -3.28 -6.01 -0.31
N MET A 211 -3.08 -4.83 0.29
CA MET A 211 -4.15 -3.98 0.81
C MET A 211 -5.16 -3.61 -0.29
N MET A 212 -4.70 -3.24 -1.49
CA MET A 212 -5.62 -2.88 -2.56
C MET A 212 -6.38 -4.06 -3.18
N LEU A 213 -5.81 -5.27 -3.18
CA LEU A 213 -6.59 -6.48 -3.50
C LEU A 213 -7.73 -6.68 -2.49
N MET A 214 -7.46 -6.50 -1.19
CA MET A 214 -8.48 -6.58 -0.12
C MET A 214 -9.56 -5.51 -0.26
N VAL A 215 -9.18 -4.25 -0.46
CA VAL A 215 -10.12 -3.12 -0.62
C VAL A 215 -11.02 -3.31 -1.84
N SER A 216 -10.53 -4.01 -2.86
CA SER A 216 -11.28 -4.26 -4.10
C SER A 216 -12.17 -5.52 -4.01
N GLY A 217 -12.13 -6.27 -2.92
CA GLY A 217 -12.85 -7.54 -2.78
C GLY A 217 -12.27 -8.67 -3.64
N ALA A 218 -11.05 -8.51 -4.16
CA ALA A 218 -10.38 -9.48 -5.00
C ALA A 218 -9.67 -10.56 -4.16
N TYR A 219 -10.38 -11.14 -3.19
CA TYR A 219 -9.83 -12.05 -2.18
C TYR A 219 -9.16 -13.28 -2.82
N ASP A 220 -9.77 -13.83 -3.88
CA ASP A 220 -9.26 -15.00 -4.59
C ASP A 220 -7.90 -14.77 -5.27
N ASN A 221 -7.56 -13.51 -5.52
CA ASN A 221 -6.28 -13.15 -6.12
C ASN A 221 -5.16 -13.05 -5.09
N ILE A 222 -5.46 -13.12 -3.78
CA ILE A 222 -4.50 -12.96 -2.70
C ILE A 222 -3.96 -14.33 -2.30
N LYS A 223 -2.66 -14.55 -2.50
CA LYS A 223 -2.02 -15.78 -2.03
C LYS A 223 -1.78 -15.69 -0.51
N PRO A 224 -2.12 -16.74 0.27
CA PRO A 224 -1.83 -16.80 1.71
C PRO A 224 -0.37 -16.50 2.09
N VAL A 225 0.58 -16.88 1.23
CA VAL A 225 2.01 -16.63 1.45
C VAL A 225 2.36 -15.15 1.48
N TRP A 226 1.62 -14.30 0.76
CA TRP A 226 1.84 -12.86 0.77
C TRP A 226 1.43 -12.26 2.11
N ILE A 227 0.29 -12.67 2.65
CA ILE A 227 -0.18 -12.21 3.96
C ILE A 227 0.73 -12.74 5.08
N ARG A 228 1.10 -14.02 5.02
CA ARG A 228 2.09 -14.62 5.94
C ARG A 228 3.39 -13.82 5.94
N LYS A 229 3.92 -13.52 4.75
CA LYS A 229 5.14 -12.74 4.60
C LYS A 229 5.01 -11.36 5.25
N ILE A 230 3.89 -10.66 5.06
CA ILE A 230 3.65 -9.35 5.69
C ILE A 230 3.67 -9.47 7.22
N VAL A 231 2.96 -10.44 7.79
CA VAL A 231 2.93 -10.67 9.25
C VAL A 231 4.33 -11.01 9.79
N ASP A 232 5.06 -11.90 9.11
CA ASP A 232 6.39 -12.34 9.53
C ASP A 232 7.44 -11.21 9.47
N HIS A 233 7.19 -10.14 8.70
CA HIS A 233 8.08 -8.98 8.59
C HIS A 233 7.68 -7.81 9.50
N GLN A 234 6.71 -8.00 10.40
CA GLN A 234 6.44 -7.03 11.46
C GLN A 234 7.66 -6.93 12.38
N LEU A 235 8.14 -5.71 12.63
CA LEU A 235 9.23 -5.46 13.57
C LEU A 235 8.78 -5.77 15.01
N ALA A 236 9.76 -5.93 15.91
CA ALA A 236 9.49 -6.29 17.31
C ALA A 236 8.61 -5.25 18.04
N ASP A 237 8.67 -3.99 17.62
CA ASP A 237 7.86 -2.88 18.15
C ASP A 237 6.44 -2.82 17.57
N GLY A 238 6.09 -3.69 16.62
CA GLY A 238 4.77 -3.72 15.97
C GLY A 238 4.68 -2.92 14.67
N SER A 239 5.72 -2.20 14.28
CA SER A 239 5.76 -1.43 13.02
C SER A 239 6.23 -2.26 11.83
N TRP A 240 6.23 -1.65 10.64
CA TRP A 240 6.90 -2.20 9.46
C TRP A 240 7.95 -1.23 8.92
N THR A 241 8.94 -1.78 8.24
CA THR A 241 9.99 -1.02 7.56
C THR A 241 9.75 -0.98 6.05
N ASN A 242 10.44 -0.07 5.34
CA ASN A 242 10.48 -0.04 3.87
C ASN A 242 11.73 -0.75 3.32
N PHE A 243 12.20 -1.77 4.03
CA PHE A 243 13.40 -2.55 3.75
C PHE A 243 13.07 -4.04 3.90
N ASP A 244 13.52 -4.89 2.97
CA ASP A 244 13.37 -6.35 3.07
C ASP A 244 14.68 -6.95 3.60
N PRO A 245 14.88 -7.11 4.93
CA PRO A 245 16.10 -7.67 5.46
C PRO A 245 16.23 -9.15 5.07
N LEU A 246 17.37 -9.53 4.47
CA LEU A 246 17.62 -10.92 4.06
C LEU A 246 18.47 -11.67 5.07
N PHE A 247 19.57 -11.06 5.53
CA PHE A 247 20.43 -11.64 6.55
C PHE A 247 21.18 -10.56 7.34
N SER A 248 21.45 -10.84 8.61
CA SER A 248 22.21 -9.93 9.47
C SER A 248 23.68 -9.91 9.07
N VAL A 249 24.29 -8.72 9.14
CA VAL A 249 25.74 -8.51 8.99
C VAL A 249 26.40 -8.04 10.30
N GLY A 250 25.69 -8.14 11.43
CA GLY A 250 26.13 -7.72 12.77
C GLY A 250 25.72 -6.29 13.13
N ASN A 251 25.79 -5.95 14.43
CA ASN A 251 25.45 -4.62 14.97
C ASN A 251 24.07 -4.09 14.52
N ASP A 252 23.04 -4.95 14.54
CA ASP A 252 21.67 -4.63 14.10
C ASP A 252 21.55 -4.20 12.62
N LEU A 253 22.62 -4.36 11.83
CA LEU A 253 22.62 -4.13 10.39
C LEU A 253 22.25 -5.41 9.64
N PHE A 254 21.52 -5.21 8.54
CA PHE A 254 21.06 -6.29 7.67
C PHE A 254 21.39 -5.93 6.22
N PHE A 255 21.85 -6.93 5.47
CA PHE A 255 21.85 -6.84 4.02
C PHE A 255 20.47 -7.23 3.50
N GLY A 256 19.92 -6.45 2.58
CA GLY A 256 18.56 -6.66 2.12
C GLY A 256 18.14 -5.78 0.97
N PHE A 257 16.86 -5.87 0.58
CA PHE A 257 16.35 -5.05 -0.51
C PHE A 257 15.89 -3.67 -0.03
N SER A 258 16.36 -2.63 -0.70
CA SER A 258 15.86 -1.27 -0.55
C SER A 258 14.98 -0.89 -1.74
N TYR A 259 14.47 0.35 -1.75
CA TYR A 259 13.75 0.90 -2.89
C TYR A 259 14.55 0.82 -4.20
N TRP A 260 15.87 1.07 -4.14
CA TRP A 260 16.73 1.13 -5.32
C TRP A 260 17.18 -0.26 -5.77
N LEU A 261 17.72 -1.07 -4.86
CA LEU A 261 18.07 -2.46 -5.14
C LEU A 261 18.42 -3.18 -3.83
N LEU A 262 19.68 -3.09 -3.43
CA LEU A 262 20.29 -3.76 -2.29
C LEU A 262 20.94 -2.70 -1.40
N ASP A 263 20.85 -2.88 -0.09
CA ASP A 263 21.42 -1.95 0.89
C ASP A 263 21.84 -2.70 2.16
N ILE A 264 22.69 -2.07 2.97
CA ILE A 264 23.05 -2.54 4.31
C ILE A 264 22.63 -1.48 5.30
N ARG A 265 21.55 -1.75 6.05
CA ARG A 265 21.03 -0.82 7.04
C ARG A 265 20.25 -1.55 8.13
N GLU A 266 19.97 -0.82 9.19
CA GLU A 266 19.05 -1.23 10.23
C GLU A 266 17.60 -1.11 9.72
N PRO A 267 16.75 -2.14 9.90
CA PRO A 267 15.31 -2.04 9.66
C PRO A 267 14.71 -1.02 10.63
N LYS A 268 14.21 0.10 10.10
CA LYS A 268 13.56 1.15 10.89
C LYS A 268 12.08 1.23 10.59
N ALA A 269 11.30 1.50 11.63
CA ALA A 269 9.89 1.76 11.52
C ALA A 269 9.61 2.86 10.47
N ASN A 270 8.57 2.66 9.68
CA ASN A 270 8.14 3.59 8.66
C ASN A 270 6.63 3.81 8.74
N PHE A 271 6.20 5.03 9.02
CA PHE A 271 4.78 5.34 9.19
C PHE A 271 3.94 5.02 7.95
N HIS A 272 4.47 5.24 6.74
CA HIS A 272 3.78 4.96 5.49
C HIS A 272 3.46 3.46 5.38
N THR A 273 4.46 2.61 5.57
CA THR A 273 4.29 1.16 5.56
C THR A 273 3.38 0.68 6.71
N THR A 274 3.58 1.20 7.92
CA THR A 274 2.80 0.78 9.10
C THR A 274 1.32 1.15 8.98
N ALA A 275 0.98 2.36 8.53
CA ALA A 275 -0.42 2.78 8.40
C ALA A 275 -1.20 1.93 7.37
N GLN A 276 -0.54 1.53 6.28
CA GLN A 276 -1.13 0.59 5.32
C GLN A 276 -1.30 -0.80 5.92
N ALA A 277 -0.30 -1.29 6.67
CA ALA A 277 -0.37 -2.60 7.32
C ALA A 277 -1.49 -2.64 8.38
N VAL A 278 -1.67 -1.58 9.18
CA VAL A 278 -2.80 -1.47 10.13
C VAL A 278 -4.13 -1.65 9.41
N TYR A 279 -4.30 -0.97 8.27
CA TYR A 279 -5.53 -1.06 7.48
C TYR A 279 -5.72 -2.40 6.81
N LEU A 280 -4.66 -2.99 6.25
CA LEU A 280 -4.69 -4.35 5.73
C LEU A 280 -5.10 -5.36 6.83
N MET A 281 -4.50 -5.28 8.03
CA MET A 281 -4.86 -6.20 9.12
C MET A 281 -6.31 -6.02 9.55
N ALA A 282 -6.81 -4.79 9.64
CA ALA A 282 -8.22 -4.52 9.93
C ALA A 282 -9.16 -5.18 8.90
N LEU A 283 -8.85 -5.04 7.61
CA LEU A 283 -9.61 -5.68 6.52
C LEU A 283 -9.56 -7.20 6.62
N LEU A 284 -8.38 -7.78 6.83
CA LEU A 284 -8.19 -9.24 6.93
C LEU A 284 -8.94 -9.85 8.12
N ILE A 285 -9.02 -9.15 9.25
CA ILE A 285 -9.77 -9.60 10.43
C ILE A 285 -11.28 -9.55 10.15
N ASP A 286 -11.76 -8.50 9.48
CA ASP A 286 -13.17 -8.32 9.15
C ASP A 286 -13.66 -9.37 8.15
N SER A 287 -12.88 -9.63 7.09
CA SER A 287 -13.22 -10.58 6.02
C SER A 287 -12.57 -11.96 6.17
N TYR A 288 -12.12 -12.32 7.39
CA TYR A 288 -11.36 -13.55 7.60
C TYR A 288 -12.10 -14.80 7.16
N ASP A 289 -13.39 -14.87 7.49
CA ASP A 289 -14.20 -16.04 7.19
C ASP A 289 -14.40 -16.17 5.68
N ASP A 290 -14.57 -15.07 4.94
CA ASP A 290 -14.66 -15.10 3.47
C ASP A 290 -13.37 -15.63 2.83
N MET A 291 -12.21 -15.27 3.38
CA MET A 291 -10.91 -15.74 2.87
C MET A 291 -10.59 -17.19 3.23
N ALA A 292 -11.06 -17.68 4.38
CA ALA A 292 -10.73 -19.02 4.87
C ALA A 292 -11.46 -20.15 4.12
N HIS A 293 -12.52 -19.82 3.37
CA HIS A 293 -13.34 -20.78 2.62
C HIS A 293 -12.98 -20.87 1.12
N ASN A 294 -12.04 -20.05 0.64
CA ASN A 294 -11.55 -20.03 -0.75
C ASN A 294 -10.21 -20.76 -0.88
#